data_AF-A0A1L9RLQ9-F1
#
_entry.id   AF-A0A1L9RLQ9-F1
#
_cell.length_a   1.000
_cell.length_b   1.000
_cell.length_c   1.000
_cell.angle_alpha   90.00
_cell.angle_beta   90.00
_cell.angle_gamma   90.00
#
_symmetry.space_group_name_H-M   'P 1'
#
loop_
_entity.id
_entity.type
_entity.pdbx_description
1 polymer ?
#
loop_
_entity_poly.entity_id
_entity_poly.type
_entity_poly.pdbx_seq_one_letter_code
_entity_poly.pdbx_strand_id
1 'polypeptide(L)'
;MAGETGPVNLSRAMAMLIAAFLAVACYNVFEITVSIFSIFKRRRGLYFWSMLVATWGILLHAIAVFLRFFALAPNFPMCVLVVIGWVSMVTGQSVVLYSRLHLVTGDWGRCRWVLYMIITNVCILHVPVTILFLGSNAGDERFLKPFNVYEKIQLAGFCAQEIVISGLYIYEAATSLKPVFQVKGIAGKKVLIHLVIVNIFVILLDASLLATEYSNNFAIQTTYKPIVYSIKLKMEFTVLNRLIAIVR
;
A
#
# COMPACT_ATOMS: atom_id res chain seq x y z
N MET A 1 -8.37 -25.56 -3.30
CA MET A 1 -7.34 -24.55 -3.64
C MET A 1 -7.73 -23.26 -2.94
N ALA A 2 -6.78 -22.53 -2.34
CA ALA A 2 -7.05 -21.39 -1.47
C ALA A 2 -7.15 -20.05 -2.24
N GLY A 3 -7.37 -20.11 -3.56
CA GLY A 3 -7.57 -18.95 -4.46
C GLY A 3 -6.38 -18.62 -5.34
N GLU A 4 -5.30 -19.41 -5.29
CA GLU A 4 -4.07 -19.17 -6.05
C GLU A 4 -4.30 -19.30 -7.57
N THR A 5 -5.11 -20.28 -7.99
CA THR A 5 -5.28 -20.68 -9.40
C THR A 5 -6.73 -20.60 -9.91
N GLY A 6 -7.64 -19.97 -9.16
CA GLY A 6 -9.04 -19.90 -9.60
C GLY A 6 -10.06 -19.57 -8.50
N PRO A 7 -11.37 -19.74 -8.78
CA PRO A 7 -12.43 -19.50 -7.83
C PRO A 7 -12.32 -20.44 -6.62
N VAL A 8 -12.82 -19.98 -5.48
CA VAL A 8 -12.60 -20.64 -4.19
C VAL A 8 -13.91 -21.26 -3.69
N ASN A 9 -13.84 -22.52 -3.25
CA ASN A 9 -14.93 -23.13 -2.48
C ASN A 9 -14.85 -22.63 -1.04
N LEU A 10 -15.58 -21.55 -0.74
CA LEU A 10 -15.53 -20.86 0.54
C LEU A 10 -16.64 -21.35 1.48
N SER A 11 -16.31 -21.52 2.76
CA SER A 11 -17.35 -21.63 3.79
C SER A 11 -18.15 -20.32 3.84
N ARG A 12 -19.41 -20.37 4.29
CA ARG A 12 -20.25 -19.17 4.40
C ARG A 12 -19.59 -18.08 5.25
N ALA A 13 -18.96 -18.46 6.36
CA ALA A 13 -18.23 -17.53 7.23
C ALA A 13 -17.06 -16.86 6.49
N MET A 14 -16.29 -17.62 5.72
CA MET A 14 -15.16 -17.09 4.94
C MET A 14 -15.63 -16.16 3.82
N ALA A 15 -16.71 -16.51 3.11
CA ALA A 15 -17.28 -15.67 2.08
C ALA A 15 -17.79 -14.33 2.64
N MET A 16 -18.46 -14.35 3.80
CA MET A 16 -18.89 -13.13 4.50
C MET A 16 -17.70 -12.27 4.93
N LEU A 17 -16.63 -12.88 5.45
CA LEU A 17 -15.41 -12.17 5.83
C LEU A 17 -14.75 -11.47 4.64
N ILE A 18 -14.56 -12.20 3.54
CA ILE A 18 -14.00 -11.68 2.28
C ILE A 18 -14.84 -10.53 1.75
N ALA A 19 -16.17 -10.69 1.71
CA ALA A 19 -17.07 -9.64 1.24
C ALA A 19 -16.98 -8.39 2.13
N ALA A 20 -16.94 -8.56 3.45
CA ALA A 20 -16.79 -7.45 4.40
C ALA A 20 -15.45 -6.72 4.18
N PHE A 21 -14.36 -7.45 4.00
CA PHE A 21 -13.04 -6.91 3.75
C PHE A 21 -12.98 -6.06 2.48
N LEU A 22 -13.50 -6.58 1.38
CA LEU A 22 -13.53 -5.88 0.11
C LEU A 22 -14.49 -4.66 0.16
N ALA A 23 -15.64 -4.78 0.81
CA ALA A 23 -16.58 -3.68 1.00
C ALA A 23 -15.95 -2.51 1.78
N VAL A 24 -15.25 -2.81 2.89
CA VAL A 24 -14.53 -1.79 3.68
C VAL A 24 -13.43 -1.12 2.85
N ALA A 25 -12.66 -1.90 2.08
CA ALA A 25 -11.64 -1.34 1.20
C ALA A 25 -12.25 -0.38 0.16
N CYS A 26 -13.34 -0.77 -0.51
CA CYS A 26 -14.05 0.08 -1.47
C CYS A 26 -14.61 1.35 -0.82
N TYR A 27 -15.20 1.25 0.38
CA TYR A 27 -15.68 2.41 1.13
C TYR A 27 -14.54 3.38 1.47
N ASN A 28 -13.41 2.86 1.95
CA ASN A 28 -12.25 3.68 2.26
C ASN A 28 -11.71 4.38 1.00
N VAL A 29 -11.65 3.69 -0.15
CA VAL A 29 -11.25 4.29 -1.42
C VAL A 29 -12.17 5.44 -1.81
N PHE A 30 -13.48 5.27 -1.66
CA PHE A 30 -14.44 6.34 -1.94
C PHE A 30 -14.16 7.58 -1.07
N GLU A 31 -14.02 7.39 0.24
CA GLU A 31 -13.73 8.48 1.18
C GLU A 31 -12.39 9.18 0.89
N ILE A 32 -11.33 8.41 0.61
CA ILE A 32 -10.03 8.94 0.23
C ILE A 32 -10.14 9.74 -1.07
N THR A 33 -10.87 9.22 -2.07
CA THR A 33 -11.05 9.88 -3.37
C THR A 33 -11.74 11.21 -3.22
N VAL A 34 -12.84 11.27 -2.45
CA VAL A 34 -13.53 12.53 -2.13
C VAL A 34 -12.57 13.49 -1.44
N SER A 35 -11.83 13.01 -0.42
CA SER A 35 -10.87 13.82 0.34
C SER A 35 -9.77 14.41 -0.55
N ILE A 36 -9.20 13.61 -1.46
CA ILE A 36 -8.19 14.04 -2.44
C ILE A 36 -8.74 15.22 -3.27
N PHE A 37 -9.94 15.10 -3.82
CA PHE A 37 -10.52 16.14 -4.67
C PHE A 37 -10.99 17.37 -3.89
N SER A 38 -11.38 17.24 -2.62
CA SER A 38 -11.77 18.36 -1.76
C SER A 38 -10.58 19.22 -1.31
N ILE A 39 -9.42 18.62 -1.04
CA ILE A 39 -8.27 19.32 -0.45
C ILE A 39 -7.29 19.83 -1.51
N PHE A 40 -7.01 19.04 -2.55
CA PHE A 40 -6.03 19.43 -3.58
C PHE A 40 -6.63 20.38 -4.61
N LYS A 41 -6.48 21.69 -4.38
CA LYS A 41 -6.83 22.73 -5.37
C LYS A 41 -5.94 22.73 -6.61
N ARG A 42 -4.70 22.23 -6.51
CA ARG A 42 -3.74 22.15 -7.63
C ARG A 42 -3.29 20.71 -7.89
N ARG A 43 -3.80 20.12 -8.98
CA ARG A 43 -3.68 18.68 -9.32
C ARG A 43 -2.42 18.31 -10.12
N ARG A 44 -1.28 18.95 -9.85
CA ARG A 44 -0.04 18.76 -10.65
C ARG A 44 1.12 18.11 -9.89
N GLY A 45 1.02 17.96 -8.57
CA GLY A 45 2.11 17.40 -7.76
C GLY A 45 2.19 15.88 -7.84
N LEU A 46 3.42 15.34 -7.69
CA LEU A 46 3.67 13.90 -7.59
C LEU A 46 2.84 13.24 -6.48
N TYR A 47 2.70 13.90 -5.34
CA TYR A 47 1.85 13.43 -4.23
C TYR A 47 0.41 13.18 -4.69
N PHE A 48 -0.19 14.12 -5.42
CA PHE A 48 -1.58 14.00 -5.86
C PHE A 48 -1.77 12.77 -6.77
N TRP A 49 -0.90 12.62 -7.78
CA TRP A 49 -1.00 11.52 -8.74
C TRP A 49 -0.68 10.17 -8.11
N SER A 50 0.35 10.07 -7.27
CA SER A 50 0.68 8.83 -6.56
C SER A 50 -0.44 8.40 -5.60
N MET A 51 -1.02 9.35 -4.86
CA MET A 51 -2.16 9.10 -3.98
C MET A 51 -3.38 8.61 -4.76
N LEU A 52 -3.70 9.24 -5.89
CA LEU A 52 -4.83 8.85 -6.74
C LEU A 52 -4.61 7.46 -7.34
N VAL A 53 -3.43 7.20 -7.91
CA VAL A 53 -3.08 5.89 -8.50
C VAL A 53 -3.11 4.78 -7.46
N ALA A 54 -2.57 5.01 -6.26
CA ALA A 54 -2.63 4.03 -5.18
C ALA A 54 -4.08 3.73 -4.77
N THR A 55 -4.89 4.78 -4.60
CA THR A 55 -6.30 4.68 -4.20
C THR A 55 -7.12 3.90 -5.23
N TRP A 56 -6.99 4.22 -6.51
CA TRP A 56 -7.70 3.52 -7.58
C TRP A 56 -7.14 2.13 -7.85
N GLY A 57 -5.85 1.89 -7.59
CA GLY A 57 -5.25 0.57 -7.59
C GLY A 57 -5.90 -0.38 -6.58
N ILE A 58 -6.18 0.12 -5.36
CA ILE A 58 -6.93 -0.63 -4.34
C ILE A 58 -8.32 -1.02 -4.85
N LEU A 59 -9.05 -0.08 -5.46
CA LEU A 59 -10.39 -0.33 -5.98
C LEU A 59 -10.38 -1.38 -7.11
N LEU A 60 -9.48 -1.23 -8.08
CA LEU A 60 -9.34 -2.17 -9.18
C LEU A 60 -9.00 -3.57 -8.66
N HIS A 61 -8.05 -3.66 -7.73
CA HIS A 61 -7.68 -4.92 -7.10
C HIS A 61 -8.87 -5.55 -6.37
N ALA A 62 -9.58 -4.78 -5.55
CA ALA A 62 -10.71 -5.27 -4.76
C ALA A 62 -11.84 -5.82 -5.66
N ILE A 63 -12.20 -5.10 -6.72
CA ILE A 63 -13.23 -5.52 -7.68
C ILE A 63 -12.78 -6.77 -8.44
N ALA A 64 -11.54 -6.79 -8.94
CA ALA A 64 -11.04 -7.93 -9.71
C ALA A 64 -10.96 -9.22 -8.86
N VAL A 65 -10.49 -9.11 -7.61
CA VAL A 65 -10.49 -10.23 -6.65
C VAL A 65 -11.91 -10.70 -6.36
N PHE A 66 -12.85 -9.78 -6.13
CA PHE A 66 -14.26 -10.13 -5.89
C PHE A 66 -14.83 -10.95 -7.05
N LEU A 67 -14.72 -10.43 -8.28
CA LEU A 67 -15.23 -11.08 -9.47
C LEU A 67 -14.60 -12.46 -9.70
N ARG A 68 -13.29 -12.58 -9.42
CA ARG A 68 -12.54 -13.83 -9.54
C ARG A 68 -12.95 -14.87 -8.50
N PHE A 69 -12.99 -14.50 -7.22
CA PHE A 69 -13.25 -15.45 -6.12
C PHE A 69 -14.68 -16.01 -6.16
N PHE A 70 -15.66 -15.20 -6.58
CA PHE A 70 -17.06 -15.61 -6.70
C PHE A 70 -17.42 -16.15 -8.10
N ALA A 71 -16.44 -16.42 -8.97
CA ALA A 71 -16.64 -16.93 -10.32
C ALA A 71 -17.62 -16.11 -11.19
N LEU A 72 -17.66 -14.79 -10.98
CA LEU A 72 -18.55 -13.87 -11.71
C LEU A 72 -17.95 -13.39 -13.03
N ALA A 73 -16.66 -13.62 -13.27
CA ALA A 73 -15.96 -13.27 -14.48
C ALA A 73 -14.85 -14.30 -14.81
N PRO A 74 -14.35 -14.33 -16.06
CA PRO A 74 -13.29 -15.25 -16.46
C PRO A 74 -12.01 -15.07 -15.62
N ASN A 75 -11.44 -16.18 -15.13
CA ASN A 75 -10.33 -16.16 -14.17
C ASN A 75 -9.09 -15.40 -14.70
N PHE A 76 -8.62 -15.74 -15.90
CA PHE A 76 -7.35 -15.20 -16.42
C PHE A 76 -7.40 -13.68 -16.68
N PRO A 77 -8.43 -13.11 -17.34
CA PRO A 77 -8.60 -11.65 -17.43
C PRO A 77 -8.64 -10.95 -16.06
N MET A 78 -9.32 -11.55 -15.07
CA MET A 78 -9.33 -10.98 -13.72
C MET A 78 -7.95 -11.03 -13.06
N CYS A 79 -7.14 -12.06 -13.30
CA CYS A 79 -5.76 -12.12 -12.81
C CYS A 79 -4.91 -10.95 -13.32
N VAL A 80 -5.07 -10.57 -14.60
CA VAL A 80 -4.39 -9.40 -15.17
C VAL A 80 -4.83 -8.12 -14.47
N LEU A 81 -6.13 -7.93 -14.22
CA LEU A 81 -6.63 -6.76 -13.49
C LEU A 81 -6.16 -6.74 -12.02
N VAL A 82 -6.09 -7.90 -11.36
CA VAL A 82 -5.51 -8.03 -10.01
C VAL A 82 -4.06 -7.56 -10.00
N VAL A 83 -3.24 -7.99 -10.96
CA VAL A 83 -1.84 -7.55 -11.07
C VAL A 83 -1.75 -6.04 -11.27
N ILE A 84 -2.53 -5.47 -12.20
CA ILE A 84 -2.51 -4.02 -12.46
C ILE A 84 -2.91 -3.24 -11.21
N GLY A 85 -3.98 -3.66 -10.54
CA GLY A 85 -4.45 -3.05 -9.29
C GLY A 85 -3.41 -3.15 -8.18
N TRP A 86 -2.79 -4.32 -8.02
CA TRP A 86 -1.75 -4.59 -7.02
C TRP A 86 -0.50 -3.74 -7.24
N VAL A 87 0.05 -3.71 -8.45
CA VAL A 87 1.23 -2.89 -8.79
C VAL A 87 0.93 -1.41 -8.53
N SER A 88 -0.23 -0.93 -9.00
CA SER A 88 -0.65 0.46 -8.80
C SER A 88 -0.82 0.82 -7.32
N MET A 89 -1.40 -0.09 -6.53
CA MET A 89 -1.60 0.07 -5.08
C MET A 89 -0.26 0.14 -4.33
N VAL A 90 0.61 -0.86 -4.50
CA VAL A 90 1.85 -1.00 -3.71
C VAL A 90 2.90 0.03 -4.13
N THR A 91 3.14 0.17 -5.44
CA THR A 91 4.08 1.16 -5.97
C THR A 91 3.57 2.57 -5.73
N GLY A 92 2.26 2.81 -5.94
CA GLY A 92 1.64 4.10 -5.67
C GLY A 92 1.85 4.54 -4.22
N GLN A 93 1.62 3.66 -3.25
CA GLN A 93 1.85 3.97 -1.83
C GLN A 93 3.33 4.29 -1.55
N SER A 94 4.26 3.53 -2.13
CA SER A 94 5.69 3.78 -1.99
C SER A 94 6.08 5.17 -2.50
N VAL A 95 5.49 5.59 -3.62
CA VAL A 95 5.71 6.93 -4.20
C VAL A 95 5.03 8.03 -3.36
N VAL A 96 3.90 7.76 -2.70
CA VAL A 96 3.28 8.69 -1.73
C VAL A 96 4.25 8.97 -0.58
N LEU A 97 4.83 7.92 0.01
CA LEU A 97 5.81 8.03 1.10
C LEU A 97 7.06 8.79 0.64
N TYR A 98 7.58 8.46 -0.54
CA TYR A 98 8.69 9.19 -1.16
C TYR A 98 8.36 10.68 -1.36
N SER A 99 7.18 10.99 -1.89
CA SER A 99 6.75 12.37 -2.11
C SER A 99 6.64 13.14 -0.80
N ARG A 100 6.29 12.51 0.32
CA ARG A 100 6.29 13.16 1.64
C ARG A 100 7.69 13.40 2.17
N LEU A 101 8.56 12.41 2.07
CA LEU A 101 9.97 12.55 2.44
C LEU A 101 10.60 13.73 1.69
N HIS A 102 10.30 13.84 0.40
CA HIS A 102 10.75 14.93 -0.45
C HIS A 102 10.30 16.33 0.00
N LEU A 103 9.13 16.44 0.63
CA LEU A 103 8.62 17.72 1.14
C LEU A 103 9.28 18.13 2.46
N VAL A 104 9.90 17.20 3.19
CA VAL A 104 10.48 17.45 4.53
C VAL A 104 12.00 17.52 4.49
N THR A 105 12.65 16.79 3.57
CA THR A 105 14.12 16.79 3.46
C THR A 105 14.64 17.96 2.63
N GLY A 106 15.75 18.55 3.07
CA GLY A 106 16.54 19.49 2.26
C GLY A 106 17.64 18.81 1.43
N ASP A 107 17.93 17.52 1.69
CA ASP A 107 19.01 16.78 1.03
C ASP A 107 18.49 15.96 -0.16
N TRP A 108 18.73 16.47 -1.36
CA TRP A 108 18.33 15.86 -2.63
C TRP A 108 19.00 14.51 -2.89
N GLY A 109 20.17 14.24 -2.27
CA GLY A 109 20.89 12.97 -2.46
C GLY A 109 20.12 11.79 -1.88
N ARG A 110 19.65 11.91 -0.63
CA ARG A 110 18.87 10.85 0.06
C ARG A 110 17.57 10.52 -0.67
N CYS A 111 16.86 11.54 -1.18
CA CYS A 111 15.67 11.32 -2.00
C CYS A 111 15.96 10.48 -3.24
N ARG A 112 17.04 10.76 -3.97
CA ARG A 112 17.38 9.98 -5.18
C ARG A 112 17.66 8.52 -4.85
N TRP A 113 18.36 8.23 -3.76
CA TRP A 113 18.59 6.86 -3.30
C TRP A 113 17.29 6.13 -2.97
N VAL A 114 16.34 6.79 -2.31
CA VAL A 114 15.01 6.21 -2.04
C VAL A 114 14.28 5.92 -3.35
N LEU A 115 14.34 6.83 -4.32
CA LEU A 115 13.73 6.60 -5.63
C LEU A 115 14.36 5.41 -6.36
N TYR A 116 15.70 5.29 -6.33
CA TYR A 116 16.39 4.13 -6.91
C TYR A 116 15.97 2.82 -6.22
N MET A 117 15.87 2.82 -4.89
CA MET A 117 15.37 1.67 -4.13
C MET A 117 13.97 1.26 -4.59
N ILE A 118 13.04 2.22 -4.75
CA ILE A 118 11.68 1.95 -5.22
C ILE A 118 11.71 1.33 -6.62
N ILE A 119 12.47 1.91 -7.56
CA ILE A 119 12.56 1.42 -8.94
C ILE A 119 13.15 0.01 -8.97
N THR A 120 14.23 -0.23 -8.24
CA THR A 120 14.88 -1.54 -8.15
C THR A 120 13.94 -2.58 -7.57
N ASN A 121 13.21 -2.27 -6.50
CA ASN A 121 12.25 -3.19 -5.90
C ASN A 121 11.05 -3.46 -6.81
N VAL A 122 10.58 -2.49 -7.60
CA VAL A 122 9.56 -2.74 -8.63
C VAL A 122 10.08 -3.77 -9.63
N CYS A 123 11.31 -3.61 -10.15
CA CYS A 123 11.88 -4.55 -11.11
C CYS A 123 12.09 -5.96 -10.51
N ILE A 124 12.67 -6.04 -9.31
CA ILE A 124 13.04 -7.31 -8.70
C ILE A 124 11.83 -8.01 -8.08
N LEU A 125 10.88 -7.28 -7.48
CA LEU A 125 9.78 -7.89 -6.73
C LEU A 125 8.48 -7.97 -7.53
N HIS A 126 8.10 -6.95 -8.32
CA HIS A 126 6.84 -7.03 -9.08
C HIS A 126 6.94 -7.93 -10.30
N VAL A 127 8.03 -7.86 -11.06
CA VAL A 127 8.15 -8.59 -12.34
C VAL A 127 8.11 -10.10 -12.14
N PRO A 128 8.94 -10.72 -11.25
CA PRO A 128 8.92 -12.17 -11.10
C PRO A 128 7.60 -12.68 -10.51
N VAL A 129 7.04 -12.03 -9.48
CA VAL A 129 5.72 -12.41 -8.95
C VAL A 129 4.66 -12.38 -10.04
N THR A 130 4.65 -11.35 -10.88
CA THR A 130 3.67 -11.22 -11.97
C THR A 130 3.77 -12.38 -12.94
N ILE A 131 4.99 -12.73 -13.37
CA ILE A 131 5.22 -13.85 -14.30
C ILE A 131 4.79 -15.17 -13.65
N LEU A 132 5.16 -15.41 -12.40
CA LEU A 132 4.82 -16.63 -11.66
C LEU A 132 3.30 -16.75 -11.43
N PHE A 133 2.64 -15.65 -11.09
CA PHE A 133 1.20 -15.59 -10.84
C PHE A 133 0.38 -15.82 -12.12
N LEU A 134 0.75 -15.14 -13.22
CA LEU A 134 0.06 -15.31 -14.49
C LEU A 134 0.36 -16.68 -15.12
N GLY A 135 1.59 -17.18 -15.02
CA GLY A 135 1.98 -18.50 -15.50
C GLY A 135 1.21 -19.63 -14.81
N SER A 136 1.07 -19.55 -13.48
CA SER A 136 0.26 -20.53 -12.72
C SER A 136 -1.23 -20.45 -13.06
N ASN A 137 -1.78 -19.27 -13.32
CA ASN A 137 -3.17 -19.09 -13.74
C ASN A 137 -3.41 -19.35 -15.24
N ALA A 138 -2.36 -19.51 -16.05
CA ALA A 138 -2.43 -19.98 -17.43
C ALA A 138 -2.46 -21.51 -17.55
N GLY A 139 -2.36 -22.23 -16.42
CA GLY A 139 -2.44 -23.70 -16.36
C GLY A 139 -1.10 -24.42 -16.25
N ASP A 140 0.02 -23.71 -16.10
CA ASP A 140 1.33 -24.35 -15.89
C ASP A 140 1.66 -24.43 -14.39
N GLU A 141 1.49 -25.63 -13.81
CA GLU A 141 1.70 -25.90 -12.39
C GLU A 141 3.14 -25.70 -11.92
N ARG A 142 4.13 -25.69 -12.85
CA ARG A 142 5.54 -25.46 -12.51
C ARG A 142 5.77 -24.09 -11.87
N PHE A 143 4.88 -23.13 -12.14
CA PHE A 143 4.95 -21.77 -11.59
C PHE A 143 4.36 -21.64 -10.18
N LEU A 144 3.53 -22.59 -9.72
CA LEU A 144 2.80 -22.46 -8.45
C LEU A 144 3.72 -22.53 -7.21
N LYS A 145 4.63 -23.50 -7.17
CA LYS A 145 5.56 -23.63 -6.03
C LYS A 145 6.51 -22.41 -5.93
N PRO A 146 7.15 -21.95 -7.02
CA PRO A 146 7.93 -20.72 -6.99
C PRO A 146 7.10 -19.49 -6.62
N PHE A 147 5.85 -19.38 -7.10
CA PHE A 147 4.94 -18.28 -6.76
C PHE A 147 4.75 -18.17 -5.24
N ASN A 148 4.39 -19.26 -4.57
CA ASN A 148 4.13 -19.25 -3.12
C ASN A 148 5.36 -18.88 -2.27
N VAL A 149 6.57 -19.18 -2.75
CA VAL A 149 7.81 -18.78 -2.07
C VAL A 149 8.12 -17.31 -2.34
N TYR A 150 8.02 -16.90 -3.61
CA TYR A 150 8.39 -15.57 -4.04
C TYR A 150 7.39 -14.51 -3.58
N GLU A 151 6.13 -14.84 -3.39
CA GLU A 151 5.12 -13.95 -2.79
C GLU A 151 5.53 -13.52 -1.37
N LYS A 152 6.01 -14.45 -0.54
CA LYS A 152 6.49 -14.16 0.82
C LYS A 152 7.72 -13.26 0.81
N ILE A 153 8.66 -13.54 -0.08
CA ILE A 153 9.88 -12.74 -0.28
C ILE A 153 9.49 -11.33 -0.74
N GLN A 154 8.57 -11.22 -1.70
CA GLN A 154 8.06 -9.95 -2.19
C GLN A 154 7.43 -9.14 -1.06
N LEU A 155 6.51 -9.73 -0.30
CA LEU A 155 5.84 -9.01 0.77
C LEU A 155 6.84 -8.51 1.83
N ALA A 156 7.81 -9.35 2.21
CA ALA A 156 8.89 -8.95 3.11
C ALA A 156 9.76 -7.82 2.54
N GLY A 157 10.08 -7.88 1.25
CA GLY A 157 10.87 -6.85 0.57
C GLY A 157 10.18 -5.48 0.54
N PHE A 158 8.89 -5.44 0.20
CA PHE A 158 8.13 -4.17 0.24
C PHE A 158 7.91 -3.67 1.67
N CYS A 159 7.69 -4.56 2.65
CA CYS A 159 7.63 -4.18 4.05
C CYS A 159 8.95 -3.53 4.51
N ALA A 160 10.10 -4.14 4.19
CA ALA A 160 11.41 -3.56 4.48
C ALA A 160 11.59 -2.19 3.81
N GLN A 161 11.17 -2.05 2.55
CA GLN A 161 11.18 -0.77 1.84
C GLN A 161 10.35 0.29 2.57
N GLU A 162 9.12 -0.04 2.97
CA GLU A 162 8.23 0.89 3.69
C GLU A 162 8.83 1.31 5.03
N ILE A 163 9.39 0.37 5.81
CA ILE A 163 10.09 0.66 7.07
C ILE A 163 11.26 1.61 6.86
N VAL A 164 12.08 1.40 5.81
CA VAL A 164 13.21 2.28 5.49
C VAL A 164 12.73 3.70 5.17
N ILE A 165 11.70 3.85 4.32
CA ILE A 165 11.19 5.18 3.94
C ILE A 165 10.56 5.88 5.16
N SER A 166 9.75 5.17 5.94
CA SER A 166 9.14 5.71 7.16
C SER A 166 10.19 6.10 8.21
N GLY A 167 11.23 5.29 8.40
CA GLY A 167 12.32 5.58 9.32
C GLY A 167 13.10 6.84 8.92
N LEU A 168 13.47 6.96 7.64
CA LEU A 168 14.10 8.17 7.09
C LEU A 168 13.20 9.39 7.26
N TYR A 169 11.90 9.26 7.01
CA TYR A 169 10.95 10.35 7.18
C TYR A 169 10.85 10.82 8.64
N ILE A 170 10.78 9.91 9.61
CA ILE A 170 10.77 10.29 11.04
C ILE A 170 12.08 10.99 11.42
N TYR A 171 13.22 10.48 10.96
CA TYR A 171 14.52 11.09 11.22
C TYR A 171 14.62 12.52 10.67
N GLU A 172 14.23 12.72 9.41
CA GLU A 172 14.23 14.04 8.77
C GLU A 172 13.20 14.97 9.40
N ALA A 173 11.99 14.49 9.71
CA ALA A 173 10.98 15.29 10.39
C ALA A 173 11.45 15.72 11.79
N ALA A 174 12.08 14.82 12.55
CA ALA A 174 12.60 15.13 13.88
C ALA A 174 13.76 16.14 13.86
N THR A 175 14.56 16.14 12.78
CA THR A 175 15.73 17.02 12.65
C THR A 175 15.35 18.36 12.03
N SER A 176 14.68 18.35 10.88
CA SER A 176 14.36 19.54 10.07
C SER A 176 13.22 20.37 10.65
N LEU A 177 12.25 19.75 11.34
CA LEU A 177 11.15 20.47 11.98
C LEU A 177 11.44 20.83 13.44
N LYS A 178 12.58 20.40 14.00
CA LYS A 178 13.00 20.73 15.38
C LYS A 178 12.95 22.23 15.67
N PRO A 179 13.46 23.14 14.81
CA PRO A 179 13.41 24.57 15.06
C PRO A 179 11.96 25.11 15.06
N VAL A 180 11.13 24.63 14.13
CA VAL A 180 9.71 25.00 14.02
C VAL A 180 8.94 24.57 15.26
N PHE A 181 9.24 23.38 15.79
CA PHE A 181 8.63 22.88 17.02
C PHE A 181 9.09 23.62 18.27
N GLN A 182 10.35 24.06 18.32
CA GLN A 182 10.86 24.89 19.40
C GLN A 182 10.16 26.24 19.45
N VAL A 183 9.88 26.85 18.29
CA VAL A 183 9.14 28.11 18.19
C VAL A 183 7.65 27.94 18.57
N LYS A 184 7.01 26.85 18.15
CA LYS A 184 5.58 26.57 18.45
C LYS A 184 5.33 25.89 19.82
N GLY A 185 6.37 25.63 20.61
CA GLY A 185 6.26 25.06 21.97
C GLY A 185 5.45 23.76 22.06
N ILE A 186 4.41 23.75 22.90
CA ILE A 186 3.56 22.57 23.18
C ILE A 186 2.83 22.07 21.93
N ALA A 187 2.40 22.98 21.04
CA ALA A 187 1.70 22.62 19.80
C ALA A 187 2.60 21.86 18.83
N GLY A 188 3.87 22.27 18.72
CA GLY A 188 4.87 21.58 17.90
C GLY A 188 5.17 20.16 18.40
N LYS A 189 5.34 20.01 19.73
CA LYS A 189 5.59 18.70 20.35
C LYS A 189 4.44 17.71 20.12
N LYS A 190 3.18 18.17 20.21
CA LYS A 190 2.00 17.32 19.92
C LYS A 190 2.00 16.79 18.48
N VAL A 191 2.42 17.60 17.51
CA VAL A 191 2.50 17.18 16.11
C VAL A 191 3.56 16.12 15.90
N LEU A 192 4.76 16.31 16.48
CA LEU A 192 5.83 15.33 16.37
C LEU A 192 5.42 13.98 16.98
N ILE A 193 4.78 13.99 18.16
CA ILE A 193 4.25 12.77 18.80
C ILE A 193 3.21 12.10 17.88
N HIS A 194 2.28 12.87 17.32
CA HIS A 194 1.27 12.32 16.42
C HIS A 194 1.90 11.71 15.16
N LEU A 195 2.92 12.35 14.58
CA LEU A 195 3.66 11.84 13.42
C LEU A 195 4.35 10.50 13.74
N VAL A 196 4.97 10.38 14.91
CA VAL A 196 5.59 9.12 15.36
C VAL A 196 4.54 8.04 15.59
N ILE A 197 3.44 8.34 16.27
CA ILE A 197 2.34 7.39 16.52
C ILE A 197 1.78 6.85 15.19
N VAL A 198 1.52 7.73 14.21
CA VAL A 198 1.00 7.32 12.90
C VAL A 198 1.98 6.38 12.19
N ASN A 199 3.28 6.69 12.18
CA ASN A 199 4.26 5.81 11.53
C ASN A 199 4.41 4.46 12.25
N ILE A 200 4.41 4.43 13.59
CA ILE A 200 4.41 3.18 14.35
C ILE A 200 3.18 2.34 13.98
N PHE A 201 2.01 2.97 13.88
CA PHE A 201 0.79 2.28 13.47
C PHE A 201 0.89 1.69 12.05
N VAL A 202 1.50 2.42 11.10
CA VAL A 202 1.76 1.90 9.74
C VAL A 202 2.68 0.68 9.78
N ILE A 203 3.75 0.69 10.59
CA ILE A 203 4.65 -0.45 10.76
C ILE A 203 3.92 -1.66 11.36
N LEU A 204 3.00 -1.44 12.31
CA LEU A 204 2.17 -2.52 12.87
C LEU A 204 1.24 -3.13 11.83
N LEU A 205 0.70 -2.31 10.91
CA LEU A 205 -0.09 -2.79 9.78
C LEU A 205 0.74 -3.62 8.79
N ASP A 206 2.02 -3.29 8.60
CA ASP A 206 2.93 -4.13 7.82
C ASP A 206 3.21 -5.48 8.49
N ALA A 207 3.42 -5.46 9.81
CA ALA A 207 3.61 -6.68 10.58
C ALA A 207 2.37 -7.58 10.52
N SER A 208 1.15 -7.01 10.52
CA SER A 208 -0.07 -7.81 10.37
C SER A 208 -0.19 -8.43 8.98
N LEU A 209 0.21 -7.73 7.91
CA LEU A 209 0.25 -8.30 6.56
C LEU A 209 1.20 -9.49 6.49
N LEU A 210 2.42 -9.35 7.03
CA LEU A 210 3.37 -10.46 7.11
C LEU A 210 2.77 -11.63 7.91
N ALA A 211 2.23 -11.38 9.10
CA ALA A 211 1.63 -12.44 9.91
C ALA A 211 0.52 -13.21 9.16
N THR A 212 -0.34 -12.50 8.42
CA THR A 212 -1.40 -13.15 7.61
C THR A 212 -0.84 -13.97 6.45
N GLU A 213 0.23 -13.50 5.80
CA GLU A 213 0.90 -14.20 4.70
C GLU A 213 1.58 -15.49 5.17
N TYR A 214 2.34 -15.41 6.27
CA TYR A 214 3.03 -16.58 6.82
C TYR A 214 2.08 -17.61 7.44
N SER A 215 0.80 -17.25 7.65
CA SER A 215 -0.25 -18.17 8.05
C SER A 215 -0.80 -19.05 6.90
N ASN A 216 -0.26 -18.91 5.67
CA ASN A 216 -0.65 -19.66 4.46
C ASN A 216 -2.14 -19.52 4.08
N ASN A 217 -2.82 -18.44 4.48
CA ASN A 217 -4.22 -18.18 4.12
C ASN A 217 -4.30 -17.18 2.96
N PHE A 218 -4.01 -17.63 1.74
CA PHE A 218 -3.93 -16.78 0.55
C PHE A 218 -5.19 -15.94 0.29
N ALA A 219 -6.39 -16.53 0.38
CA ALA A 219 -7.65 -15.80 0.19
C ALA A 219 -7.87 -14.68 1.22
N ILE A 220 -7.51 -14.90 2.49
CA ILE A 220 -7.60 -13.86 3.52
C ILE A 220 -6.54 -12.79 3.26
N GLN A 221 -5.29 -13.17 2.99
CA GLN A 221 -4.24 -12.20 2.71
C GLN A 221 -4.62 -11.28 1.53
N THR A 222 -5.10 -11.88 0.43
CA THR A 222 -5.42 -11.17 -0.81
C THR A 222 -6.52 -10.13 -0.59
N THR A 223 -7.46 -10.40 0.32
CA THR A 223 -8.61 -9.54 0.59
C THR A 223 -8.35 -8.57 1.75
N TYR A 224 -7.48 -8.93 2.69
CA TYR A 224 -7.03 -8.08 3.79
C TYR A 224 -6.06 -6.98 3.33
N LYS A 225 -5.19 -7.28 2.35
CA LYS A 225 -4.20 -6.34 1.79
C LYS A 225 -4.83 -5.00 1.33
N PRO A 226 -5.88 -4.98 0.50
CA PRO A 226 -6.60 -3.75 0.13
C PRO A 226 -7.04 -2.88 1.31
N ILE A 227 -7.52 -3.49 2.41
CA ILE A 227 -7.93 -2.74 3.60
C ILE A 227 -6.73 -2.07 4.22
N VAL A 228 -5.66 -2.83 4.46
CA VAL A 228 -4.45 -2.30 5.09
C VAL A 228 -3.88 -1.14 4.28
N TYR A 229 -3.72 -1.30 2.97
CA TYR A 229 -3.26 -0.24 2.08
C TYR A 229 -4.19 0.98 2.10
N SER A 230 -5.52 0.79 2.15
CA SER A 230 -6.47 1.91 2.26
C SER A 230 -6.34 2.67 3.59
N ILE A 231 -6.12 1.96 4.71
CA ILE A 231 -5.91 2.59 6.02
C ILE A 231 -4.59 3.35 6.02
N LYS A 232 -3.52 2.77 5.49
CA LYS A 232 -2.23 3.45 5.34
C LYS A 232 -2.39 4.76 4.58
N LEU A 233 -3.05 4.74 3.41
CA LEU A 233 -3.34 5.96 2.65
C LEU A 233 -4.14 7.01 3.46
N LYS A 234 -5.18 6.61 4.22
CA LYS A 234 -5.89 7.55 5.11
C LYS A 234 -4.98 8.21 6.14
N MET A 235 -4.06 7.43 6.72
CA MET A 235 -3.10 7.93 7.71
C MET A 235 -2.10 8.90 7.08
N GLU A 236 -1.56 8.55 5.91
CA GLU A 236 -0.68 9.38 5.10
C GLU A 236 -1.31 10.75 4.78
N PHE A 237 -2.56 10.71 4.33
CA PHE A 237 -3.36 11.89 4.02
C PHE A 237 -3.57 12.79 5.25
N THR A 238 -3.85 12.18 6.41
CA THR A 238 -4.02 12.90 7.67
C THR A 238 -2.73 13.62 8.10
N VAL A 239 -1.57 12.96 7.97
CA VAL A 239 -0.28 13.56 8.35
C VAL A 239 0.07 14.72 7.42
N LEU A 240 -0.16 14.59 6.10
CA LEU A 240 0.11 15.68 5.16
C LEU A 240 -0.70 16.93 5.51
N ASN A 241 -2.00 16.79 5.75
CA ASN A 241 -2.86 17.93 6.07
C ASN A 241 -2.39 18.67 7.33
N ARG A 242 -1.95 17.92 8.35
CA ARG A 242 -1.40 18.51 9.58
C ARG A 242 -0.07 19.22 9.33
N LEU A 243 0.81 18.68 8.49
CA LEU A 243 2.06 19.35 8.13
C LEU A 243 1.83 20.68 7.41
N ILE A 244 0.92 20.70 6.42
CA ILE A 244 0.60 21.93 5.67
C ILE A 244 0.03 23.01 6.61
N ALA A 245 -0.81 22.62 7.58
CA ALA A 245 -1.38 23.53 8.56
C ALA A 245 -0.35 24.17 9.52
N ILE A 246 0.88 23.64 9.59
CA ILE A 246 1.94 24.14 10.48
C ILE A 246 2.93 25.04 9.75
N VAL A 247 3.15 24.80 8.46
CA VAL A 247 4.02 25.64 7.63
C VAL A 247 3.32 26.95 7.26
N ARG A 248 1.98 26.95 7.22
CA ARG A 248 1.15 28.16 7.15
C ARG A 248 1.06 28.86 8.51
#